data_AF-A0A440NL73-F1
#
_entry.id   AF-A0A440NL73-F1
#
_cell.length_a   1.000
_cell.length_b   1.000
_cell.length_c   1.000
_cell.angle_alpha   90.00
_cell.angle_beta   90.00
_cell.angle_gamma   90.00
#
_symmetry.space_group_name_H-M   'P 1'
#
loop_
_entity.id
_entity.type
_entity.pdbx_description
1 polymer ?
#
loop_
_entity_poly.entity_id
_entity_poly.type
_entity_poly.pdbx_seq_one_letter_code
_entity_poly.pdbx_strand_id
1 'polypeptide(L)'
;MADIRNNFVGIKSPNPFWLASAPPTDKAYNVIRAFRAGWGGVVWKTLGEEGPPVVNVNGPRYGAIWGADRRLLGLNNIELITDRDLQVNLREIKQVKMDWPDRAIVVSLMVPCEEHAWKAILPVVEETGADGIELNFGCPHGMSERGMGSAVGQVPEYIEMVVRWCKANTRMPVITKLTPNITDVRKPARAALAGGTDAVSLINTINSITGVNLDSFAPEPTIDGKGSHGGYCGPAVKPIAMNMVAEIARDPETHGLPISGIGGITTWRDAAEFMALGAGNVQVCTAAMTYGFKIVQEMIAGLENWMDEKGHASLDDIIGRATPNVTDWQYLNLNYVAKAHIDQDACIKCGRCHIACEDTSHQAITAIVDGVRHFEVIEAECVGCNLCVNVCPVENCITMEPLAAGVMDQRTGRPVSPVYANWTTHPNNPMAKVAAE
;
A
#
# COMPACT_ATOMS: atom_id res chain seq x y z
N MET A 1 12.60 3.06 -25.14
CA MET A 1 12.46 3.82 -23.89
C MET A 1 10.99 3.91 -23.61
N ALA A 2 10.58 3.14 -22.61
CA ALA A 2 9.23 3.10 -22.08
C ALA A 2 8.75 4.51 -21.73
N ASP A 3 7.52 4.82 -22.08
CA ASP A 3 6.88 6.08 -21.72
C ASP A 3 6.19 5.95 -20.36
N ILE A 4 6.83 6.50 -19.33
CA ILE A 4 6.27 6.52 -17.97
C ILE A 4 5.44 7.79 -17.69
N ARG A 5 5.16 8.64 -18.68
CA ARG A 5 4.27 9.80 -18.46
C ARG A 5 2.93 9.31 -17.94
N ASN A 6 2.43 9.99 -16.91
CA ASN A 6 1.25 9.56 -16.20
C ASN A 6 0.06 10.49 -16.49
N ASN A 7 -1.11 9.90 -16.70
CA ASN A 7 -2.38 10.60 -16.79
C ASN A 7 -3.37 9.90 -15.85
N PHE A 8 -3.53 10.43 -14.65
CA PHE A 8 -4.42 9.86 -13.63
C PHE A 8 -5.65 10.74 -13.51
N VAL A 9 -6.82 10.24 -13.95
CA VAL A 9 -8.10 10.98 -13.98
C VAL A 9 -8.04 12.37 -14.62
N GLY A 10 -7.23 12.51 -15.68
CA GLY A 10 -7.01 13.78 -16.38
C GLY A 10 -5.85 14.63 -15.81
N ILE A 11 -5.33 14.26 -14.64
CA ILE A 11 -4.17 14.91 -14.02
C ILE A 11 -2.89 14.35 -14.64
N LYS A 12 -2.18 15.21 -15.38
CA LYS A 12 -0.96 14.84 -16.10
C LYS A 12 0.28 15.09 -15.25
N SER A 13 1.24 14.18 -15.34
CA SER A 13 2.56 14.33 -14.73
C SER A 13 3.65 13.62 -15.53
N PRO A 14 4.93 14.00 -15.39
CA PRO A 14 6.01 13.42 -16.18
C PRO A 14 6.33 11.97 -15.82
N ASN A 15 5.88 11.49 -14.66
CA ASN A 15 6.06 10.13 -14.18
C ASN A 15 4.99 9.82 -13.10
N PRO A 16 4.74 8.55 -12.74
CA PRO A 16 3.65 8.19 -11.84
C PRO A 16 3.98 8.32 -10.34
N PHE A 17 5.14 8.90 -10.00
CA PHE A 17 5.58 9.02 -8.61
C PHE A 17 5.17 10.37 -8.04
N TRP A 18 4.18 10.34 -7.15
CA TRP A 18 3.70 11.53 -6.45
C TRP A 18 4.14 11.48 -4.99
N LEU A 19 4.45 12.63 -4.39
CA LEU A 19 4.58 12.68 -2.92
C LEU A 19 3.19 12.63 -2.30
N ALA A 20 2.99 11.77 -1.30
CA ALA A 20 1.74 11.74 -0.52
C ALA A 20 1.60 12.98 0.39
N SER A 21 0.35 13.35 0.68
CA SER A 21 -0.02 14.39 1.66
C SER A 21 0.53 14.06 3.06
N ALA A 22 1.67 14.65 3.39
CA ALA A 22 2.46 14.33 4.59
C ALA A 22 3.51 15.46 4.85
N PRO A 23 4.39 15.40 5.88
CA PRO A 23 5.38 16.44 6.14
C PRO A 23 6.21 16.91 4.92
N PRO A 24 6.62 16.01 3.98
CA PRO A 24 7.37 16.44 2.81
C PRO A 24 6.63 17.39 1.86
N THR A 25 5.30 17.53 1.99
CA THR A 25 4.46 18.37 1.11
C THR A 25 3.78 19.52 1.85
N ASP A 26 4.24 19.85 3.06
CA ASP A 26 3.65 20.90 3.91
C ASP A 26 4.02 22.33 3.49
N LYS A 27 5.10 22.52 2.73
CA LYS A 27 5.64 23.84 2.35
C LYS A 27 6.09 23.87 0.91
N ALA A 28 5.90 25.01 0.24
CA ALA A 28 6.44 25.25 -1.10
C ALA A 28 7.94 24.93 -1.20
N TYR A 29 8.72 25.27 -0.16
CA TYR A 29 10.15 24.96 -0.11
C TYR A 29 10.45 23.47 -0.36
N ASN A 30 9.69 22.57 0.28
CA ASN A 30 9.90 21.13 0.13
C ASN A 30 9.37 20.63 -1.22
N VAL A 31 8.19 21.11 -1.63
CA VAL A 31 7.56 20.73 -2.91
C VAL A 31 8.45 21.13 -4.10
N ILE A 32 9.00 22.35 -4.11
CA ILE A 32 9.93 22.80 -5.15
C ILE A 32 11.20 21.94 -5.17
N ARG A 33 11.72 21.54 -4.01
CA ARG A 33 12.88 20.63 -3.95
C ARG A 33 12.55 19.24 -4.49
N ALA A 34 11.34 18.74 -4.25
CA ALA A 34 10.87 17.49 -4.83
C ALA A 34 10.75 17.58 -6.35
N PHE A 35 10.12 18.63 -6.89
CA PHE A 35 10.02 18.81 -8.34
C PHE A 35 11.38 18.93 -9.01
N ARG A 36 12.32 19.69 -8.41
CA ARG A 36 13.72 19.74 -8.88
C ARG A 36 14.42 18.38 -8.86
N ALA A 37 14.05 17.48 -7.94
CA ALA A 37 14.62 16.13 -7.88
C ALA A 37 14.04 15.18 -8.94
N GLY A 38 12.87 15.50 -9.51
CA GLY A 38 12.24 14.74 -10.59
C GLY A 38 10.84 14.19 -10.27
N TRP A 39 10.27 14.47 -9.10
CA TRP A 39 8.93 13.97 -8.73
C TRP A 39 7.87 14.39 -9.75
N GLY A 40 6.99 13.46 -10.12
CA GLY A 40 5.94 13.70 -11.11
C GLY A 40 4.84 14.62 -10.60
N GLY A 41 4.53 14.49 -9.31
CA GLY A 41 3.50 15.28 -8.65
C GLY A 41 3.65 15.31 -7.14
N VAL A 42 2.77 16.08 -6.50
CA VAL A 42 2.58 16.05 -5.05
C VAL A 42 1.09 16.11 -4.72
N VAL A 43 0.73 15.46 -3.62
CA VAL A 43 -0.48 15.80 -2.87
C VAL A 43 -0.05 16.74 -1.74
N TRP A 44 -0.48 17.99 -1.80
CA TRP A 44 -0.20 19.00 -0.79
C TRP A 44 -0.71 18.56 0.58
N LYS A 45 0.01 18.91 1.65
CA LYS A 45 -0.40 18.55 3.02
C LYS A 45 -1.84 19.00 3.27
N THR A 46 -2.58 18.14 3.96
CA THR A 46 -4.01 18.33 4.23
C THR A 46 -4.29 19.70 4.83
N LEU A 47 -5.17 20.47 4.18
CA LEU A 47 -5.63 21.79 4.63
C LEU A 47 -6.91 21.67 5.44
N GLY A 48 -7.04 22.55 6.45
CA GLY A 48 -8.29 22.81 7.17
C GLY A 48 -9.02 24.03 6.62
N GLU A 49 -10.14 24.37 7.24
CA GLU A 49 -10.91 25.59 6.92
C GLU A 49 -10.24 26.86 7.43
N GLU A 50 -10.77 28.02 7.03
CA GLU A 50 -10.31 29.33 7.48
C GLU A 50 -10.45 29.46 9.00
N GLY A 51 -9.42 30.00 9.65
CA GLY A 51 -9.38 30.17 11.11
C GLY A 51 -8.04 29.75 11.70
N PRO A 52 -7.92 29.70 13.04
CA PRO A 52 -6.72 29.24 13.71
C PRO A 52 -6.37 27.82 13.26
N PRO A 53 -5.14 27.57 12.76
CA PRO A 53 -4.71 26.23 12.37
C PRO A 53 -4.74 25.26 13.56
N VAL A 54 -4.73 23.96 13.24
CA VAL A 54 -4.54 22.94 14.28
C VAL A 54 -3.18 23.12 14.95
N VAL A 55 -3.12 22.78 16.23
CA VAL A 55 -1.87 22.84 16.99
C VAL A 55 -1.37 21.41 17.19
N ASN A 56 -0.19 21.13 16.63
CA ASN A 56 0.51 19.89 16.90
C ASN A 56 1.12 19.89 18.30
N VAL A 57 1.37 18.70 18.86
CA VAL A 57 2.11 18.57 20.12
C VAL A 57 3.55 19.09 19.98
N ASN A 58 4.01 19.78 21.03
CA ASN A 58 5.38 20.26 21.15
C ASN A 58 6.26 19.14 21.71
N GLY A 59 6.73 18.25 20.86
CA GLY A 59 7.57 17.12 21.25
C GLY A 59 7.73 16.07 20.14
N PRO A 60 8.32 14.90 20.46
CA PRO A 60 8.48 13.82 19.49
C PRO A 60 7.11 13.38 18.96
N ARG A 61 6.94 13.49 17.65
CA ARG A 61 5.71 13.07 16.95
C ARG A 61 5.87 11.77 16.18
N TYR A 62 7.07 11.18 16.19
CA TYR A 62 7.40 10.00 15.41
C TYR A 62 7.93 8.89 16.30
N GLY A 63 7.35 7.71 16.16
CA GLY A 63 7.87 6.43 16.64
C GLY A 63 8.34 5.59 15.45
N ALA A 64 9.01 4.47 15.70
CA ALA A 64 9.54 3.64 14.63
C ALA A 64 9.81 2.20 15.06
N ILE A 65 9.79 1.31 14.07
CA ILE A 65 10.20 -0.10 14.18
C ILE A 65 11.40 -0.30 13.26
N TRP A 66 12.39 -1.06 13.74
CA TRP A 66 13.63 -1.30 13.03
C TRP A 66 13.94 -2.80 12.89
N GLY A 67 14.68 -3.12 11.84
CA GLY A 67 15.31 -4.43 11.67
C GLY A 67 16.56 -4.56 12.54
N ALA A 68 17.16 -5.75 12.49
CA ALA A 68 18.35 -6.09 13.28
C ALA A 68 19.55 -5.15 13.00
N ASP A 69 19.64 -4.61 11.79
CA ASP A 69 20.67 -3.68 11.32
C ASP A 69 20.29 -2.20 11.52
N ARG A 70 19.25 -1.92 12.32
CA ARG A 70 18.68 -0.59 12.54
C ARG A 70 17.99 0.00 11.29
N ARG A 71 17.82 -0.77 10.21
CA ARG A 71 17.05 -0.37 9.04
C ARG A 71 15.60 -0.11 9.42
N LEU A 72 15.05 1.01 8.96
CA LEU A 72 13.67 1.40 9.23
C LEU A 72 12.70 0.42 8.55
N LEU A 73 11.85 -0.24 9.34
CA LEU A 73 10.77 -1.10 8.84
C LEU A 73 9.42 -0.37 8.80
N GLY A 74 9.22 0.60 9.69
CA GLY A 74 8.05 1.47 9.67
C GLY A 74 8.18 2.64 10.62
N LEU A 75 7.41 3.69 10.35
CA LEU A 75 7.23 4.86 11.22
C LEU A 75 5.82 4.83 11.79
N ASN A 76 5.68 5.29 13.01
CA ASN A 76 4.41 5.74 13.57
C ASN A 76 4.44 7.26 13.68
N ASN A 77 3.30 7.92 13.52
CA ASN A 77 3.21 9.35 13.74
C ASN A 77 1.93 9.75 14.48
N ILE A 78 2.01 10.81 15.27
CA ILE A 78 0.88 11.50 15.90
C ILE A 78 0.74 12.94 15.38
N GLU A 79 1.10 13.16 14.11
CA GLU A 79 1.04 14.47 13.47
C GLU A 79 -0.34 14.74 12.87
N LEU A 80 -0.85 15.96 13.02
CA LEU A 80 -2.14 16.37 12.49
C LEU A 80 -2.06 16.85 11.03
N ILE A 81 -3.12 17.53 10.58
CA ILE A 81 -3.11 18.31 9.34
C ILE A 81 -2.16 19.52 9.44
N THR A 82 -2.07 20.33 8.39
CA THR A 82 -1.23 21.55 8.40
C THR A 82 -1.51 22.39 9.64
N ASP A 83 -0.46 22.77 10.36
CA ASP A 83 -0.52 23.78 11.43
C ASP A 83 -0.23 25.19 10.89
N ARG A 84 -0.21 25.34 9.56
CA ARG A 84 -0.01 26.59 8.85
C ARG A 84 -1.33 27.19 8.40
N ASP A 85 -1.35 28.52 8.38
CA ASP A 85 -2.45 29.35 7.87
C ASP A 85 -2.90 28.94 6.46
N LEU A 86 -4.22 28.94 6.24
CA LEU A 86 -4.83 28.54 4.96
C LEU A 86 -4.37 29.45 3.82
N GLN A 87 -4.36 30.76 4.03
CA GLN A 87 -4.01 31.75 3.00
C GLN A 87 -2.53 31.66 2.59
N VAL A 88 -1.65 31.31 3.53
CA VAL A 88 -0.24 30.99 3.20
C VAL A 88 -0.16 29.79 2.25
N ASN A 89 -0.87 28.70 2.55
CA ASN A 89 -0.88 27.51 1.69
C ASN A 89 -1.46 27.82 0.31
N LEU A 90 -2.61 28.50 0.22
CA LEU A 90 -3.24 28.83 -1.06
C LEU A 90 -2.32 29.68 -1.96
N ARG A 91 -1.64 30.68 -1.40
CA ARG A 91 -0.66 31.49 -2.14
C ARG A 91 0.52 30.65 -2.63
N GLU A 92 1.03 29.78 -1.78
CA GLU A 92 2.14 28.89 -2.12
C GLU A 92 1.78 27.89 -3.23
N ILE A 93 0.63 27.23 -3.11
CA ILE A 93 0.11 26.28 -4.11
C ILE A 93 -0.02 26.98 -5.46
N LYS A 94 -0.63 28.16 -5.48
CA LYS A 94 -0.82 28.96 -6.70
C LYS A 94 0.50 29.30 -7.37
N GLN A 95 1.46 29.83 -6.60
CA GLN A 95 2.77 30.18 -7.13
C GLN A 95 3.52 28.94 -7.66
N VAL A 96 3.52 27.85 -6.89
CA VAL A 96 4.20 26.61 -7.29
C VAL A 96 3.56 26.02 -8.55
N LYS A 97 2.23 26.04 -8.69
CA LYS A 97 1.56 25.55 -9.90
C LYS A 97 1.90 26.39 -11.14
N MET A 98 1.97 27.72 -10.98
CA MET A 98 2.39 28.61 -12.07
C MET A 98 3.83 28.36 -12.50
N ASP A 99 4.73 28.11 -11.54
CA ASP A 99 6.16 27.87 -11.80
C ASP A 99 6.43 26.47 -12.36
N TRP A 100 5.57 25.49 -12.07
CA TRP A 100 5.71 24.08 -12.44
C TRP A 100 4.42 23.52 -13.10
N PRO A 101 4.02 24.06 -14.27
CA PRO A 101 2.75 23.69 -14.90
C PRO A 101 2.70 22.23 -15.37
N ASP A 102 3.86 21.61 -15.61
CA ASP A 102 4.02 20.21 -16.03
C ASP A 102 3.88 19.20 -14.88
N ARG A 103 3.84 19.66 -13.62
CA ARG A 103 3.75 18.80 -12.43
C ARG A 103 2.34 18.71 -11.89
N ALA A 104 1.93 17.53 -11.45
CA ALA A 104 0.65 17.35 -10.78
C ALA A 104 0.68 17.96 -9.36
N ILE A 105 -0.32 18.77 -9.04
CA ILE A 105 -0.56 19.29 -7.69
C ILE A 105 -2.00 18.98 -7.30
N VAL A 106 -2.17 18.07 -6.36
CA VAL A 106 -3.47 17.74 -5.75
C VAL A 106 -3.52 18.37 -4.36
N VAL A 107 -4.61 19.03 -4.00
CA VAL A 107 -4.76 19.62 -2.66
C VAL A 107 -5.53 18.68 -1.76
N SER A 108 -4.88 18.19 -0.70
CA SER A 108 -5.57 17.37 0.29
C SER A 108 -6.41 18.24 1.23
N LEU A 109 -7.66 17.86 1.50
CA LEU A 109 -8.61 18.63 2.30
C LEU A 109 -9.22 17.81 3.43
N MET A 110 -9.40 18.44 4.59
CA MET A 110 -10.19 17.93 5.69
C MET A 110 -10.81 19.07 6.48
N VAL A 111 -12.10 19.29 6.24
CA VAL A 111 -12.94 20.28 6.93
C VAL A 111 -14.08 19.56 7.67
N PRO A 112 -14.85 20.24 8.55
CA PRO A 112 -15.99 19.63 9.23
C PRO A 112 -16.94 18.90 8.26
N CYS A 113 -17.61 17.85 8.75
CA CYS A 113 -18.57 17.07 7.96
C CYS A 113 -19.90 17.82 7.80
N GLU A 114 -19.83 19.05 7.30
CA GLU A 114 -20.93 19.97 7.08
C GLU A 114 -20.82 20.57 5.68
N GLU A 115 -21.92 20.55 4.93
CA GLU A 115 -21.91 20.94 3.51
C GLU A 115 -21.36 22.37 3.30
N HIS A 116 -21.66 23.29 4.22
CA HIS A 116 -21.24 24.68 4.11
C HIS A 116 -19.72 24.86 4.17
N ALA A 117 -19.01 24.04 4.95
CA ALA A 117 -17.55 24.09 5.06
C ALA A 117 -16.89 23.65 3.74
N TRP A 118 -17.41 22.59 3.12
CA TRP A 118 -16.97 22.14 1.80
C TRP A 118 -17.27 23.17 0.71
N LYS A 119 -18.47 23.76 0.72
CA LYS A 119 -18.85 24.84 -0.21
C LYS A 119 -17.94 26.06 -0.10
N ALA A 120 -17.43 26.37 1.08
CA ALA A 120 -16.56 27.52 1.30
C ALA A 120 -15.12 27.27 0.82
N ILE A 121 -14.56 26.09 1.07
CA ILE A 121 -13.14 25.81 0.77
C ILE A 121 -12.87 25.46 -0.70
N LEU A 122 -13.81 24.81 -1.38
CA LEU A 122 -13.59 24.33 -2.74
C LEU A 122 -13.26 25.45 -3.75
N PRO A 123 -14.00 26.59 -3.80
CA PRO A 123 -13.69 27.66 -4.76
C PRO A 123 -12.31 28.28 -4.55
N VAL A 124 -11.90 28.51 -3.30
CA VAL A 124 -10.60 29.12 -3.00
C VAL A 124 -9.43 28.18 -3.35
N VAL A 125 -9.64 26.87 -3.32
CA VAL A 125 -8.67 25.88 -3.80
C VAL A 125 -8.63 25.87 -5.33
N GLU A 126 -9.78 25.93 -6.02
CA GLU A 126 -9.81 26.05 -7.50
C GLU A 126 -9.02 27.27 -8.00
N GLU A 127 -9.12 28.40 -7.30
CA GLU A 127 -8.42 29.65 -7.64
C GLU A 127 -6.88 29.55 -7.60
N THR A 128 -6.34 28.49 -6.97
CA THR A 128 -4.90 28.20 -6.99
C THR A 128 -4.44 27.59 -8.32
N GLY A 129 -5.35 27.02 -9.10
CA GLY A 129 -5.03 26.29 -10.33
C GLY A 129 -4.52 24.86 -10.10
N ALA A 130 -4.63 24.34 -8.87
CA ALA A 130 -4.34 22.93 -8.59
C ALA A 130 -5.12 21.99 -9.52
N ASP A 131 -4.56 20.81 -9.78
CA ASP A 131 -5.08 19.88 -10.79
C ASP A 131 -6.19 18.96 -10.24
N GLY A 132 -6.40 18.93 -8.92
CA GLY A 132 -7.37 18.05 -8.27
C GLY A 132 -7.42 18.27 -6.76
N ILE A 133 -8.37 17.60 -6.10
CA ILE A 133 -8.45 17.53 -4.63
C ILE A 133 -8.42 16.09 -4.13
N GLU A 134 -7.84 15.91 -2.94
CA GLU A 134 -7.85 14.63 -2.22
C GLU A 134 -8.59 14.77 -0.89
N LEU A 135 -9.73 14.09 -0.75
CA LEU A 135 -10.52 14.10 0.49
C LEU A 135 -9.86 13.20 1.53
N ASN A 136 -9.28 13.78 2.59
CA ASN A 136 -8.59 13.00 3.61
C ASN A 136 -9.55 12.45 4.67
N PHE A 137 -10.09 11.26 4.41
CA PHE A 137 -10.91 10.52 5.38
C PHE A 137 -10.11 9.43 6.10
N GLY A 138 -8.78 9.55 6.14
CA GLY A 138 -7.93 8.47 6.61
C GLY A 138 -7.12 8.75 7.87
N CYS A 139 -7.05 10.00 8.35
CA CYS A 139 -6.24 10.35 9.54
C CYS A 139 -6.76 9.64 10.80
N PRO A 140 -5.99 8.72 11.42
CA PRO A 140 -6.48 7.88 12.50
C PRO A 140 -6.33 8.48 13.90
N HIS A 141 -5.70 9.65 14.05
CA HIS A 141 -5.35 10.24 15.35
C HIS A 141 -5.54 11.76 15.36
N GLY A 142 -5.86 12.31 16.54
CA GLY A 142 -6.04 13.72 16.85
C GLY A 142 -7.21 14.45 16.14
N MET A 143 -7.69 13.91 15.02
CA MET A 143 -8.81 14.43 14.23
C MET A 143 -10.07 13.57 14.37
N SER A 144 -9.91 12.27 14.65
CA SER A 144 -11.05 11.36 14.87
C SER A 144 -11.79 11.66 16.16
N GLU A 145 -11.08 12.11 17.17
CA GLU A 145 -11.61 12.62 18.44
C GLU A 145 -12.46 13.89 18.24
N ARG A 146 -12.35 14.54 17.07
CA ARG A 146 -13.17 15.67 16.63
C ARG A 146 -14.23 15.28 15.59
N GLY A 147 -14.46 13.98 15.38
CA GLY A 147 -15.43 13.48 14.40
C GLY A 147 -14.98 13.60 12.93
N MET A 148 -13.68 13.78 12.67
CA MET A 148 -13.10 13.93 11.32
C MET A 148 -12.06 12.83 11.02
N GLY A 149 -11.47 12.82 9.81
CA GLY A 149 -10.47 11.83 9.45
C GLY A 149 -11.07 10.43 9.35
N SER A 150 -10.43 9.42 9.98
CA SER A 150 -10.91 8.04 9.90
C SER A 150 -12.28 7.81 10.53
N ALA A 151 -12.71 8.67 11.47
CA ALA A 151 -14.09 8.62 12.00
C ALA A 151 -15.14 8.80 10.88
N VAL A 152 -14.84 9.64 9.88
CA VAL A 152 -15.66 9.79 8.67
C VAL A 152 -15.41 8.62 7.70
N GLY A 153 -14.14 8.27 7.48
CA GLY A 153 -13.75 7.23 6.52
C GLY A 153 -14.19 5.81 6.88
N GLN A 154 -14.65 5.57 8.10
CA GLN A 154 -15.22 4.30 8.56
C GLN A 154 -16.73 4.20 8.33
N VAL A 155 -17.39 5.30 7.92
CA VAL A 155 -18.84 5.39 7.72
C VAL A 155 -19.11 5.64 6.24
N PRO A 156 -19.42 4.60 5.44
CA PRO A 156 -19.64 4.72 4.00
C PRO A 156 -20.64 5.82 3.62
N GLU A 157 -21.70 6.00 4.40
CA GLU A 157 -22.74 7.00 4.18
C GLU A 157 -22.18 8.44 4.22
N TYR A 158 -21.22 8.71 5.13
CA TYR A 158 -20.59 10.03 5.21
C TYR A 158 -19.62 10.26 4.06
N ILE A 159 -18.93 9.22 3.59
CA ILE A 159 -18.07 9.30 2.41
C ILE A 159 -18.91 9.69 1.19
N GLU A 160 -19.98 8.93 0.92
CA GLU A 160 -20.88 9.19 -0.21
C GLU A 160 -21.44 10.61 -0.17
N MET A 161 -21.89 11.05 1.01
CA MET A 161 -22.44 12.38 1.24
C MET A 161 -21.43 13.49 0.93
N VAL A 162 -20.22 13.43 1.50
CA VAL A 162 -19.20 14.47 1.30
C VAL A 162 -18.69 14.49 -0.14
N VAL A 163 -18.53 13.32 -0.77
CA VAL A 163 -18.14 13.25 -2.19
C VAL A 163 -19.21 13.93 -3.05
N ARG A 164 -20.51 13.70 -2.80
CA ARG A 164 -21.59 14.41 -3.52
C ARG A 164 -21.50 15.92 -3.34
N TRP A 165 -21.26 16.41 -2.13
CA TRP A 165 -21.07 17.84 -1.89
C TRP A 165 -19.89 18.39 -2.70
N CYS A 166 -18.77 17.68 -2.75
CA CYS A 166 -17.62 18.09 -3.54
C CYS A 166 -17.96 18.13 -5.03
N LYS A 167 -18.50 17.04 -5.59
CA LYS A 167 -18.87 16.97 -7.01
C LYS A 167 -19.93 17.98 -7.43
N ALA A 168 -20.78 18.43 -6.52
CA ALA A 168 -21.75 19.48 -6.78
C ALA A 168 -21.14 20.91 -6.78
N ASN A 169 -19.97 21.11 -6.17
CA ASN A 169 -19.40 22.44 -5.91
C ASN A 169 -17.99 22.66 -6.48
N THR A 170 -17.40 21.66 -7.15
CA THR A 170 -16.13 21.81 -7.88
C THR A 170 -16.13 21.03 -9.20
N ARG A 171 -15.36 21.52 -10.17
CA ARG A 171 -15.06 20.80 -11.43
C ARG A 171 -13.73 20.05 -11.39
N MET A 172 -12.93 20.24 -10.34
CA MET A 172 -11.68 19.52 -10.17
C MET A 172 -11.95 18.01 -10.02
N PRO A 173 -11.05 17.16 -10.51
CA PRO A 173 -11.02 15.76 -10.13
C PRO A 173 -11.00 15.59 -8.60
N VAL A 174 -11.87 14.75 -8.10
CA VAL A 174 -12.03 14.42 -6.68
C VAL A 174 -11.47 13.02 -6.45
N ILE A 175 -10.46 12.92 -5.59
CA ILE A 175 -9.83 11.68 -5.17
C ILE A 175 -10.21 11.42 -3.71
N THR A 176 -10.82 10.28 -3.40
CA THR A 176 -11.22 9.97 -2.01
C THR A 176 -10.16 9.09 -1.33
N LYS A 177 -9.51 9.59 -0.27
CA LYS A 177 -8.47 8.84 0.45
C LYS A 177 -9.04 7.94 1.53
N LEU A 178 -8.87 6.65 1.37
CA LEU A 178 -9.48 5.63 2.22
C LEU A 178 -8.59 5.24 3.40
N THR A 179 -9.22 5.01 4.55
CA THR A 179 -8.58 4.50 5.76
C THR A 179 -8.39 2.98 5.66
N PRO A 180 -7.25 2.42 6.11
CA PRO A 180 -7.09 0.98 6.27
C PRO A 180 -7.75 0.46 7.57
N ASN A 181 -8.21 1.35 8.45
CA ASN A 181 -8.74 1.01 9.76
C ASN A 181 -10.21 0.57 9.67
N ILE A 182 -10.50 -0.41 8.81
CA ILE A 182 -11.86 -0.86 8.49
C ILE A 182 -11.87 -2.38 8.25
N THR A 183 -13.01 -3.03 8.46
CA THR A 183 -13.16 -4.47 8.22
C THR A 183 -13.11 -4.83 6.74
N ASP A 184 -13.72 -4.02 5.89
CA ASP A 184 -13.81 -4.25 4.44
C ASP A 184 -13.66 -2.92 3.70
N VAL A 185 -12.54 -2.76 3.00
CA VAL A 185 -12.19 -1.53 2.26
C VAL A 185 -13.07 -1.31 1.03
N ARG A 186 -13.75 -2.34 0.53
CA ARG A 186 -14.63 -2.23 -0.65
C ARG A 186 -15.86 -1.41 -0.33
N LYS A 187 -16.39 -1.48 0.88
CA LYS A 187 -17.56 -0.70 1.31
C LYS A 187 -17.37 0.82 1.17
N PRO A 188 -16.33 1.43 1.78
CA PRO A 188 -16.10 2.85 1.60
C PRO A 188 -15.71 3.21 0.16
N ALA A 189 -15.04 2.31 -0.59
CA ALA A 189 -14.73 2.55 -2.02
C ALA A 189 -16.00 2.63 -2.89
N ARG A 190 -16.94 1.69 -2.72
CA ARG A 190 -18.25 1.70 -3.38
C ARG A 190 -19.07 2.93 -3.04
N ALA A 191 -19.03 3.36 -1.78
CA ALA A 191 -19.72 4.57 -1.35
C ALA A 191 -19.08 5.84 -1.95
N ALA A 192 -17.75 5.91 -2.03
CA ALA A 192 -17.06 6.98 -2.74
C ALA A 192 -17.47 7.03 -4.22
N LEU A 193 -17.53 5.88 -4.88
CA LEU A 193 -18.02 5.77 -6.27
C LEU A 193 -19.49 6.19 -6.41
N ALA A 194 -20.37 5.76 -5.51
CA ALA A 194 -21.78 6.16 -5.47
C ALA A 194 -21.97 7.67 -5.19
N GLY A 195 -20.99 8.30 -4.54
CA GLY A 195 -20.92 9.74 -4.37
C GLY A 195 -20.45 10.50 -5.62
N GLY A 196 -19.84 9.78 -6.58
CA GLY A 196 -19.33 10.33 -7.83
C GLY A 196 -17.84 10.67 -7.81
N THR A 197 -17.04 10.04 -6.95
CA THR A 197 -15.59 10.25 -6.91
C THR A 197 -14.96 9.87 -8.26
N ASP A 198 -13.92 10.60 -8.67
CA ASP A 198 -13.21 10.29 -9.93
C ASP A 198 -12.16 9.20 -9.70
N ALA A 199 -11.63 9.10 -8.48
CA ALA A 199 -10.68 8.07 -8.07
C ALA A 199 -10.72 7.84 -6.55
N VAL A 200 -10.11 6.73 -6.11
CA VAL A 200 -9.74 6.53 -4.71
C VAL A 200 -8.23 6.55 -4.55
N SER A 201 -7.74 6.99 -3.40
CA SER A 201 -6.35 6.80 -3.00
C SER A 201 -6.28 5.99 -1.72
N LEU A 202 -5.35 5.03 -1.64
CA LEU A 202 -5.24 4.17 -0.47
C LEU A 202 -3.88 3.49 -0.35
N ILE A 203 -3.39 3.24 0.85
CA ILE A 203 -4.05 3.47 2.15
C ILE A 203 -3.52 4.73 2.85
N ASN A 204 -4.34 5.30 3.75
CA ASN A 204 -3.80 6.13 4.82
C ASN A 204 -3.07 5.27 5.86
N THR A 205 -2.62 5.84 6.98
CA THR A 205 -1.85 5.12 7.99
C THR A 205 -2.69 4.19 8.86
N ILE A 206 -2.09 3.10 9.35
CA ILE A 206 -2.74 2.07 10.18
C ILE A 206 -2.62 2.45 11.65
N ASN A 207 -3.70 2.37 12.43
CA ASN A 207 -3.66 2.70 13.84
C ASN A 207 -2.74 1.75 14.62
N SER A 208 -1.80 2.27 15.40
CA SER A 208 -0.79 1.45 16.08
C SER A 208 -0.16 2.13 17.31
N ILE A 209 0.48 1.32 18.15
CA ILE A 209 1.52 1.70 19.11
C ILE A 209 2.80 0.97 18.71
N THR A 210 3.93 1.69 18.59
CA THR A 210 5.22 1.10 18.15
C THR A 210 6.09 0.59 19.30
N GLY A 211 5.83 1.03 20.52
CA GLY A 211 6.61 0.63 21.68
C GLY A 211 5.99 1.18 22.96
N VAL A 212 6.40 0.60 24.08
CA VAL A 212 6.10 1.08 25.42
C VAL A 212 7.42 1.23 26.15
N ASN A 213 7.71 2.43 26.62
CA ASN A 213 8.83 2.67 27.51
C ASN A 213 8.53 1.99 28.85
N LEU A 214 9.34 0.99 29.24
CA LEU A 214 9.04 0.16 30.42
C LEU A 214 9.42 0.79 31.77
N ASP A 215 10.12 1.94 31.76
CA ASP A 215 10.40 2.69 32.99
C ASP A 215 9.21 3.62 33.33
N SER A 216 8.65 4.27 32.31
CA SER A 216 7.53 5.21 32.46
C SER A 216 6.16 4.59 32.19
N PHE A 217 6.11 3.37 31.65
CA PHE A 217 4.91 2.67 31.18
C PHE A 217 4.06 3.49 30.20
N ALA A 218 4.71 4.34 29.40
CA ALA A 218 4.07 5.19 28.40
C ALA A 218 4.34 4.67 26.97
N PRO A 219 3.36 4.76 26.06
CA PRO A 219 3.60 4.51 24.64
C PRO A 219 4.66 5.45 24.06
N GLU A 220 5.40 4.97 23.06
CA GLU A 220 6.37 5.77 22.30
C GLU A 220 5.80 6.15 20.92
N PRO A 221 5.93 7.43 20.49
CA PRO A 221 6.60 8.53 21.19
C PRO A 221 5.80 9.07 22.39
N THR A 222 6.52 9.58 23.39
CA THR A 222 5.94 10.12 24.64
C THR A 222 6.00 11.64 24.68
N ILE A 223 4.92 12.28 25.11
CA ILE A 223 4.78 13.70 25.42
C ILE A 223 4.45 13.82 26.91
N ASP A 224 5.35 14.41 27.69
CA ASP A 224 5.15 14.67 29.12
C ASP A 224 4.64 13.45 29.91
N GLY A 225 5.29 12.29 29.71
CA GLY A 225 4.94 11.02 30.37
C GLY A 225 3.68 10.33 29.86
N LYS A 226 3.07 10.80 28.75
CA LYS A 226 1.91 10.17 28.09
C LYS A 226 2.20 9.88 26.63
N GLY A 227 1.64 8.80 26.12
CA GLY A 227 1.66 8.48 24.69
C GLY A 227 0.25 8.22 24.18
N SER A 228 0.06 8.32 22.87
CA SER A 228 -1.19 7.98 22.19
C SER A 228 -0.93 6.93 21.12
N HIS A 229 -2.01 6.31 20.63
CA HIS A 229 -1.93 5.62 19.36
C HIS A 229 -1.67 6.62 18.23
N GLY A 230 -1.08 6.14 17.14
CA GLY A 230 -0.78 6.97 15.97
C GLY A 230 -0.89 6.18 14.67
N GLY A 231 -0.58 6.83 13.57
CA GLY A 231 -0.57 6.24 12.24
C GLY A 231 0.74 5.55 11.87
N TYR A 232 0.71 4.22 11.72
CA TYR A 232 1.79 3.39 11.18
C TYR A 232 1.88 3.47 9.64
N CYS A 233 3.08 3.66 9.14
CA CYS A 233 3.42 3.73 7.73
C CYS A 233 4.82 3.18 7.46
N GLY A 234 5.22 3.14 6.19
CA GLY A 234 6.54 2.62 5.77
C GLY A 234 6.50 1.17 5.27
N PRO A 235 7.67 0.57 4.99
CA PRO A 235 7.77 -0.72 4.29
C PRO A 235 6.87 -1.82 4.85
N ALA A 236 6.72 -1.90 6.17
CA ALA A 236 5.93 -2.91 6.86
C ALA A 236 4.43 -2.86 6.51
N VAL A 237 3.90 -1.73 6.00
CA VAL A 237 2.46 -1.63 5.63
C VAL A 237 2.18 -2.06 4.19
N LYS A 238 3.22 -2.24 3.36
CA LYS A 238 3.09 -2.57 1.94
C LYS A 238 2.18 -3.78 1.68
N PRO A 239 2.31 -4.93 2.38
CA PRO A 239 1.46 -6.09 2.12
C PRO A 239 -0.03 -5.81 2.37
N ILE A 240 -0.34 -4.98 3.36
CA ILE A 240 -1.72 -4.61 3.71
C ILE A 240 -2.29 -3.67 2.64
N ALA A 241 -1.50 -2.68 2.21
CA ALA A 241 -1.87 -1.73 1.18
C ALA A 241 -2.12 -2.43 -0.17
N MET A 242 -1.23 -3.33 -0.60
CA MET A 242 -1.38 -4.10 -1.84
C MET A 242 -2.64 -4.98 -1.81
N ASN A 243 -2.93 -5.63 -0.69
CA ASN A 243 -4.17 -6.39 -0.52
C ASN A 243 -5.41 -5.50 -0.73
N MET A 244 -5.45 -4.33 -0.11
CA MET A 244 -6.59 -3.42 -0.23
C MET A 244 -6.74 -2.83 -1.64
N VAL A 245 -5.63 -2.53 -2.33
CA VAL A 245 -5.65 -2.14 -3.75
C VAL A 245 -6.24 -3.26 -4.60
N ALA A 246 -5.80 -4.50 -4.40
CA ALA A 246 -6.29 -5.65 -5.13
C ALA A 246 -7.78 -5.93 -4.87
N GLU A 247 -8.23 -5.80 -3.62
CA GLU A 247 -9.64 -5.96 -3.24
C GLU A 247 -10.56 -4.98 -3.96
N ILE A 248 -10.16 -3.70 -4.09
CA ILE A 248 -10.95 -2.72 -4.84
C ILE A 248 -10.84 -3.01 -6.34
N ALA A 249 -9.64 -3.23 -6.86
CA ALA A 249 -9.44 -3.42 -8.29
C ALA A 249 -10.19 -4.65 -8.84
N ARG A 250 -10.33 -5.72 -8.04
CA ARG A 250 -11.05 -6.95 -8.42
C ARG A 250 -12.54 -6.94 -8.07
N ASP A 251 -13.00 -5.96 -7.31
CA ASP A 251 -14.39 -5.89 -6.88
C ASP A 251 -15.31 -5.48 -8.05
N PRO A 252 -16.32 -6.29 -8.42
CA PRO A 252 -17.21 -5.99 -9.53
C PRO A 252 -17.94 -4.64 -9.40
N GLU A 253 -18.25 -4.21 -8.17
CA GLU A 253 -18.99 -2.96 -7.93
C GLU A 253 -18.12 -1.71 -8.05
N THR A 254 -16.80 -1.86 -8.04
CA THR A 254 -15.83 -0.77 -8.25
C THR A 254 -14.98 -0.99 -9.49
N HIS A 255 -15.43 -1.86 -10.40
CA HIS A 255 -14.72 -2.15 -11.63
C HIS A 255 -14.44 -0.88 -12.44
N GLY A 256 -13.17 -0.66 -12.78
CA GLY A 256 -12.73 0.52 -13.53
C GLY A 256 -12.58 1.80 -12.71
N LEU A 257 -12.86 1.78 -11.39
CA LEU A 257 -12.57 2.89 -10.50
C LEU A 257 -11.04 3.13 -10.43
N PRO A 258 -10.52 4.30 -10.83
CA PRO A 258 -9.09 4.58 -10.78
C PRO A 258 -8.55 4.60 -9.34
N ILE A 259 -7.36 4.01 -9.16
CA ILE A 259 -6.72 3.87 -7.85
C ILE A 259 -5.36 4.57 -7.81
N SER A 260 -5.13 5.43 -6.83
CA SER A 260 -3.81 5.97 -6.49
C SER A 260 -3.24 5.18 -5.30
N GLY A 261 -2.20 4.39 -5.55
CA GLY A 261 -1.66 3.44 -4.56
C GLY A 261 -0.70 4.10 -3.57
N ILE A 262 -0.84 3.80 -2.28
CA ILE A 262 -0.07 4.40 -1.18
C ILE A 262 0.22 3.34 -0.11
N GLY A 263 1.45 3.27 0.39
CA GLY A 263 1.80 2.48 1.57
C GLY A 263 3.03 1.61 1.38
N GLY A 264 4.14 2.01 2.00
CA GLY A 264 5.37 1.19 2.04
C GLY A 264 6.15 1.08 0.73
N ILE A 265 5.81 1.88 -0.28
CA ILE A 265 6.58 1.99 -1.52
C ILE A 265 7.94 2.64 -1.23
N THR A 266 9.02 1.92 -1.54
CA THR A 266 10.41 2.39 -1.36
C THR A 266 11.27 2.26 -2.61
N THR A 267 10.85 1.45 -3.57
CA THR A 267 11.61 1.14 -4.79
C THR A 267 10.72 1.21 -6.02
N TRP A 268 11.33 1.17 -7.22
CA TRP A 268 10.60 1.02 -8.48
C TRP A 268 9.78 -0.27 -8.52
N ARG A 269 10.29 -1.37 -7.93
CA ARG A 269 9.63 -2.67 -7.93
C ARG A 269 8.36 -2.64 -7.11
N ASP A 270 8.40 -1.99 -5.94
CA ASP A 270 7.20 -1.77 -5.13
C ASP A 270 6.15 -1.02 -5.96
N ALA A 271 6.53 0.05 -6.67
CA ALA A 271 5.60 0.80 -7.50
C ALA A 271 5.01 -0.03 -8.64
N ALA A 272 5.82 -0.83 -9.33
CA ALA A 272 5.37 -1.73 -10.38
C ALA A 272 4.38 -2.78 -9.85
N GLU A 273 4.59 -3.30 -8.64
CA GLU A 273 3.66 -4.24 -7.99
C GLU A 273 2.30 -3.59 -7.67
N PHE A 274 2.30 -2.37 -7.13
CA PHE A 274 1.06 -1.61 -6.92
C PHE A 274 0.32 -1.34 -8.24
N MET A 275 1.05 -0.98 -9.29
CA MET A 275 0.46 -0.76 -10.62
C MET A 275 -0.12 -2.04 -11.19
N ALA A 276 0.64 -3.14 -11.14
CA ALA A 276 0.19 -4.46 -11.58
C ALA A 276 -1.10 -4.90 -10.86
N LEU A 277 -1.29 -4.51 -9.60
CA LEU A 277 -2.51 -4.79 -8.84
C LEU A 277 -3.68 -3.83 -9.12
N GLY A 278 -3.48 -2.77 -9.92
CA GLY A 278 -4.53 -1.88 -10.41
C GLY A 278 -4.32 -0.39 -10.12
N ALA A 279 -3.23 0.01 -9.45
CA ALA A 279 -2.97 1.43 -9.21
C ALA A 279 -2.54 2.16 -10.50
N GLY A 280 -3.17 3.29 -10.83
CA GLY A 280 -2.81 4.12 -11.98
C GLY A 280 -1.63 5.06 -11.73
N ASN A 281 -1.34 5.36 -10.46
CA ASN A 281 -0.11 6.02 -10.02
C ASN A 281 0.22 5.59 -8.58
N VAL A 282 1.33 6.08 -8.04
CA VAL A 282 1.72 5.78 -6.65
C VAL A 282 2.08 7.05 -5.87
N GLN A 283 1.64 7.12 -4.62
CA GLN A 283 2.07 8.15 -3.68
C GLN A 283 3.08 7.61 -2.66
N VAL A 284 4.12 8.41 -2.40
CA VAL A 284 5.27 8.02 -1.58
C VAL A 284 5.48 9.02 -0.46
N CYS A 285 5.74 8.54 0.75
CA CYS A 285 5.97 9.38 1.93
C CYS A 285 7.23 8.93 2.69
N THR A 286 7.17 7.77 3.35
CA THR A 286 8.24 7.29 4.24
C THR A 286 9.59 7.18 3.52
N ALA A 287 9.61 6.74 2.26
CA ALA A 287 10.85 6.64 1.49
C ALA A 287 11.52 8.02 1.28
N ALA A 288 10.73 9.04 0.94
CA ALA A 288 11.23 10.41 0.81
C ALA A 288 11.70 10.99 2.16
N MET A 289 11.03 10.65 3.27
CA MET A 289 11.46 11.04 4.62
C MET A 289 12.75 10.35 5.07
N THR A 290 12.98 9.11 4.61
CA THR A 290 14.13 8.28 5.04
C THR A 290 15.36 8.54 4.18
N TYR A 291 15.18 8.66 2.87
CA TYR A 291 16.27 8.68 1.88
C TYR A 291 16.39 10.02 1.13
N GLY A 292 15.49 10.97 1.39
CA GLY A 292 15.43 12.27 0.73
C GLY A 292 14.79 12.22 -0.67
N PHE A 293 14.56 13.40 -1.25
CA PHE A 293 13.80 13.51 -2.51
C PHE A 293 14.47 12.88 -3.74
N LYS A 294 15.79 12.66 -3.71
CA LYS A 294 16.51 12.05 -4.85
C LYS A 294 16.20 10.57 -5.06
N ILE A 295 15.59 9.89 -4.09
CA ILE A 295 15.17 8.49 -4.25
C ILE A 295 14.29 8.28 -5.50
N VAL A 296 13.52 9.30 -5.89
CA VAL A 296 12.67 9.23 -7.09
C VAL A 296 13.47 8.97 -8.37
N GLN A 297 14.74 9.35 -8.42
CA GLN A 297 15.60 9.14 -9.60
C GLN A 297 15.87 7.65 -9.81
N GLU A 298 16.14 6.91 -8.73
CA GLU A 298 16.30 5.45 -8.76
C GLU A 298 14.95 4.76 -9.06
N MET A 299 13.85 5.30 -8.55
CA MET A 299 12.51 4.77 -8.82
C MET A 299 12.12 4.94 -10.30
N ILE A 300 12.40 6.10 -10.90
CA ILE A 300 12.16 6.38 -12.31
C ILE A 300 13.03 5.48 -13.18
N ALA A 301 14.36 5.53 -13.00
CA ALA A 301 15.29 4.77 -13.84
C ALA A 301 15.04 3.25 -13.72
N GLY A 302 14.76 2.76 -12.51
CA GLY A 302 14.46 1.35 -12.29
C GLY A 302 13.17 0.90 -12.98
N LEU A 303 12.12 1.72 -12.95
CA LEU A 303 10.85 1.41 -13.62
C LEU A 303 11.03 1.41 -15.14
N GLU A 304 11.67 2.44 -15.70
CA GLU A 304 11.94 2.55 -17.14
C GLU A 304 12.78 1.36 -17.65
N ASN A 305 13.89 1.05 -16.96
CA ASN A 305 14.76 -0.05 -17.35
C ASN A 305 14.05 -1.39 -17.33
N TRP A 306 13.26 -1.66 -16.28
CA TRP A 306 12.50 -2.91 -16.19
C TRP A 306 11.41 -2.98 -17.27
N MET A 307 10.71 -1.87 -17.54
CA MET A 307 9.71 -1.82 -18.61
C MET A 307 10.35 -2.06 -19.99
N ASP A 308 11.47 -1.40 -20.30
CA ASP A 308 12.22 -1.63 -21.54
C ASP A 308 12.71 -3.09 -21.65
N GLU A 309 13.25 -3.68 -20.57
CA GLU A 309 13.71 -5.09 -20.53
C GLU A 309 12.56 -6.07 -20.81
N LYS A 310 11.36 -5.77 -20.29
CA LYS A 310 10.17 -6.64 -20.46
C LYS A 310 9.33 -6.29 -21.69
N GLY A 311 9.71 -5.27 -22.46
CA GLY A 311 8.98 -4.85 -23.66
C GLY A 311 7.64 -4.14 -23.37
N HIS A 312 7.53 -3.46 -22.23
CA HIS A 312 6.38 -2.61 -21.89
C HIS A 312 6.62 -1.19 -22.41
N ALA A 313 5.75 -0.71 -23.31
CA ALA A 313 5.87 0.58 -23.97
C ALA A 313 5.28 1.73 -23.15
N SER A 314 4.22 1.48 -22.37
CA SER A 314 3.56 2.48 -21.51
C SER A 314 3.12 1.90 -20.17
N LEU A 315 2.74 2.78 -19.22
CA LEU A 315 2.18 2.35 -17.93
C LEU A 315 0.92 1.49 -18.09
N ASP A 316 0.12 1.72 -19.13
CA ASP A 316 -1.10 0.94 -19.40
C ASP A 316 -0.79 -0.54 -19.70
N ASP A 317 0.42 -0.84 -20.17
CA ASP A 317 0.87 -2.22 -20.41
C ASP A 317 1.13 -3.01 -19.12
N ILE A 318 1.12 -2.36 -17.96
CA ILE A 318 1.37 -3.02 -16.66
C ILE A 318 0.22 -2.85 -15.68
N ILE A 319 -0.54 -1.75 -15.76
CA ILE A 319 -1.62 -1.46 -14.81
C ILE A 319 -2.67 -2.57 -14.84
N GLY A 320 -2.97 -3.14 -13.66
CA GLY A 320 -4.01 -4.15 -13.47
C GLY A 320 -3.69 -5.55 -14.01
N ARG A 321 -2.49 -5.80 -14.56
CA ARG A 321 -2.14 -7.12 -15.13
C ARG A 321 -2.16 -8.28 -14.14
N ALA A 322 -1.94 -8.01 -12.86
CA ALA A 322 -2.03 -9.01 -11.80
C ALA A 322 -3.44 -9.16 -11.24
N THR A 323 -4.34 -8.17 -11.43
CA THR A 323 -5.69 -8.16 -10.84
C THR A 323 -6.50 -9.42 -11.18
N PRO A 324 -6.54 -9.94 -12.42
CA PRO A 324 -7.25 -11.19 -12.74
C PRO A 324 -6.66 -12.44 -12.07
N ASN A 325 -5.41 -12.38 -11.60
CA ASN A 325 -4.73 -13.49 -10.92
C ASN A 325 -4.91 -13.45 -9.40
N VAL A 326 -5.60 -12.42 -8.87
CA VAL A 326 -5.98 -12.36 -7.46
C VAL A 326 -7.36 -12.98 -7.29
N THR A 327 -7.44 -14.05 -6.52
CA THR A 327 -8.69 -14.80 -6.31
C THR A 327 -8.86 -15.19 -4.85
N ASP A 328 -10.10 -15.49 -4.46
CA ASP A 328 -10.37 -16.07 -3.15
C ASP A 328 -9.76 -17.47 -3.04
N TRP A 329 -9.34 -17.83 -1.83
CA TRP A 329 -8.69 -19.11 -1.54
C TRP A 329 -9.47 -20.32 -2.07
N GLN A 330 -10.80 -20.28 -2.00
CA GLN A 330 -11.65 -21.39 -2.44
C GLN A 330 -11.54 -21.75 -3.93
N TYR A 331 -10.96 -20.86 -4.74
CA TYR A 331 -10.72 -21.03 -6.16
C TYR A 331 -9.26 -21.37 -6.50
N LEU A 332 -8.38 -21.55 -5.51
CA LEU A 332 -7.03 -22.02 -5.76
C LEU A 332 -7.05 -23.50 -6.21
N ASN A 333 -6.14 -23.86 -7.12
CA ASN A 333 -6.03 -25.22 -7.63
C ASN A 333 -5.48 -26.17 -6.55
N LEU A 334 -6.36 -26.94 -5.91
CA LEU A 334 -6.01 -27.93 -4.89
C LEU A 334 -5.25 -29.14 -5.46
N ASN A 335 -5.26 -29.35 -6.77
CA ASN A 335 -4.49 -30.41 -7.42
C ASN A 335 -3.08 -29.98 -7.83
N TYR A 336 -2.72 -28.70 -7.67
CA TYR A 336 -1.34 -28.25 -7.89
C TYR A 336 -0.46 -28.73 -6.75
N VAL A 337 0.62 -29.44 -7.08
CA VAL A 337 1.58 -29.97 -6.09
C VAL A 337 2.97 -29.44 -6.43
N ALA A 338 3.65 -28.90 -5.42
CA ALA A 338 5.05 -28.52 -5.49
C ALA A 338 5.80 -29.03 -4.26
N LYS A 339 7.08 -29.31 -4.41
CA LYS A 339 7.97 -29.78 -3.36
C LYS A 339 9.11 -28.79 -3.17
N ALA A 340 9.58 -28.65 -1.93
CA ALA A 340 10.79 -27.89 -1.70
C ALA A 340 11.98 -28.68 -2.24
N HIS A 341 12.95 -27.99 -2.83
CA HIS A 341 14.24 -28.55 -3.22
C HIS A 341 15.34 -27.68 -2.62
N ILE A 342 16.36 -28.31 -2.02
CA ILE A 342 17.49 -27.61 -1.39
C ILE A 342 18.73 -27.83 -2.24
N ASP A 343 19.25 -26.74 -2.81
CA ASP A 343 20.54 -26.72 -3.49
C ASP A 343 21.66 -26.92 -2.44
N GLN A 344 22.33 -28.07 -2.50
CA GLN A 344 23.38 -28.46 -1.57
C GLN A 344 24.67 -27.66 -1.76
N ASP A 345 24.92 -27.11 -2.95
CA ASP A 345 26.09 -26.28 -3.24
C ASP A 345 25.90 -24.87 -2.68
N ALA A 346 24.68 -24.35 -2.71
CA ALA A 346 24.32 -23.07 -2.09
C ALA A 346 24.14 -23.16 -0.56
N CYS A 347 23.86 -24.35 -0.03
CA CYS A 347 23.52 -24.56 1.37
C CYS A 347 24.68 -24.27 2.33
N ILE A 348 24.54 -23.22 3.14
CA ILE A 348 25.50 -22.86 4.20
C ILE A 348 25.33 -23.68 5.50
N LYS A 349 24.50 -24.73 5.47
CA LYS A 349 24.23 -25.65 6.60
C LYS A 349 23.80 -24.95 7.89
N CYS A 350 23.06 -23.84 7.81
CA CYS A 350 22.63 -23.09 9.01
C CYS A 350 21.52 -23.82 9.81
N GLY A 351 20.73 -24.66 9.15
CA GLY A 351 19.66 -25.47 9.76
C GLY A 351 18.33 -24.76 10.01
N ARG A 352 18.16 -23.50 9.60
CA ARG A 352 16.88 -22.78 9.75
C ARG A 352 15.71 -23.48 9.04
N CYS A 353 15.95 -24.05 7.87
CA CYS A 353 14.94 -24.79 7.12
C CYS A 353 14.46 -26.02 7.89
N HIS A 354 15.38 -26.81 8.46
CA HIS A 354 15.04 -27.94 9.32
C HIS A 354 14.28 -27.47 10.56
N ILE A 355 14.82 -26.52 11.34
CA ILE A 355 14.16 -26.03 12.57
C ILE A 355 12.73 -25.54 12.28
N ALA A 356 12.53 -24.75 11.22
CA ALA A 356 11.20 -24.29 10.84
C ALA A 356 10.27 -25.45 10.48
N CYS A 357 10.76 -26.46 9.75
CA CYS A 357 9.96 -27.61 9.36
C CYS A 357 9.66 -28.55 10.54
N GLU A 358 10.66 -28.79 11.39
CA GLU A 358 10.66 -29.72 12.51
C GLU A 358 9.79 -29.21 13.66
N ASP A 359 10.05 -28.00 14.13
CA ASP A 359 9.41 -27.50 15.34
C ASP A 359 8.01 -26.93 15.07
N THR A 360 7.72 -26.54 13.82
CA THR A 360 6.53 -25.71 13.51
C THR A 360 5.68 -26.18 12.34
N SER A 361 6.03 -27.28 11.66
CA SER A 361 5.30 -27.69 10.45
C SER A 361 5.16 -29.21 10.27
N HIS A 362 6.05 -29.85 9.51
CA HIS A 362 5.78 -31.17 8.90
C HIS A 362 6.94 -32.17 9.00
N GLN A 363 8.03 -31.85 9.71
CA GLN A 363 9.17 -32.77 9.93
C GLN A 363 9.73 -33.37 8.63
N ALA A 364 9.69 -32.59 7.54
CA ALA A 364 9.97 -33.03 6.18
C ALA A 364 11.36 -32.66 5.66
N ILE A 365 12.27 -32.28 6.56
CA ILE A 365 13.65 -31.92 6.22
C ILE A 365 14.57 -32.61 7.22
N THR A 366 15.55 -33.37 6.74
CA THR A 366 16.52 -34.06 7.63
C THR A 366 17.41 -33.06 8.36
N ALA A 367 17.93 -33.43 9.53
CA ALA A 367 19.00 -32.68 10.21
C ALA A 367 20.38 -33.29 9.97
N ILE A 368 20.42 -34.61 9.83
CA ILE A 368 21.61 -35.45 9.74
C ILE A 368 21.33 -36.55 8.73
N VAL A 369 22.27 -36.76 7.81
CA VAL A 369 22.32 -37.91 6.90
C VAL A 369 23.70 -38.54 7.04
N ASP A 370 23.76 -39.86 7.22
CA ASP A 370 25.00 -40.62 7.42
C ASP A 370 25.91 -40.05 8.53
N GLY A 371 25.30 -39.56 9.62
CA GLY A 371 26.03 -38.99 10.76
C GLY A 371 26.59 -37.57 10.53
N VAL A 372 26.34 -36.98 9.36
CA VAL A 372 26.80 -35.63 9.00
C VAL A 372 25.62 -34.67 8.93
N ARG A 373 25.81 -33.43 9.38
CA ARG A 373 24.82 -32.36 9.25
C ARG A 373 24.52 -32.12 7.75
N HIS A 374 23.32 -32.50 7.35
CA HIS A 374 22.85 -32.49 5.98
C HIS A 374 21.34 -32.22 5.99
N PHE A 375 20.88 -31.38 5.07
CA PHE A 375 19.51 -30.91 5.01
C PHE A 375 18.96 -31.27 3.63
N GLU A 376 18.21 -32.36 3.56
CA GLU A 376 17.49 -32.79 2.36
C GLU A 376 15.98 -32.84 2.65
N VAL A 377 15.18 -32.61 1.61
CA VAL A 377 13.72 -32.66 1.72
C VAL A 377 13.28 -34.12 1.63
N ILE A 378 12.54 -34.58 2.63
CA ILE A 378 11.89 -35.88 2.64
C ILE A 378 10.59 -35.73 1.85
N GLU A 379 10.61 -36.05 0.55
CA GLU A 379 9.49 -35.79 -0.36
C GLU A 379 8.16 -36.43 0.11
N ALA A 380 8.25 -37.61 0.72
CA ALA A 380 7.12 -38.33 1.31
C ALA A 380 6.43 -37.56 2.46
N GLU A 381 7.11 -36.64 3.12
CA GLU A 381 6.55 -35.84 4.21
C GLU A 381 6.28 -34.39 3.78
N CYS A 382 6.96 -33.91 2.73
CA CYS A 382 6.87 -32.52 2.29
C CYS A 382 5.49 -32.18 1.72
N VAL A 383 4.75 -31.29 2.38
CA VAL A 383 3.46 -30.80 1.89
C VAL A 383 3.57 -29.61 0.92
N GLY A 384 4.78 -29.06 0.75
CA GLY A 384 5.02 -27.89 -0.10
C GLY A 384 4.56 -26.55 0.48
N CYS A 385 4.57 -26.38 1.81
CA CYS A 385 4.08 -25.16 2.48
C CYS A 385 4.92 -23.89 2.25
N ASN A 386 6.10 -24.00 1.62
CA ASN A 386 7.01 -22.89 1.31
C ASN A 386 7.66 -22.18 2.53
N LEU A 387 7.45 -22.65 3.77
CA LEU A 387 8.03 -22.00 4.96
C LEU A 387 9.57 -22.03 4.94
N CYS A 388 10.16 -23.19 4.60
CA CYS A 388 11.62 -23.37 4.56
C CYS A 388 12.32 -22.40 3.60
N VAL A 389 11.70 -22.12 2.45
CA VAL A 389 12.18 -21.14 1.46
C VAL A 389 12.23 -19.75 2.07
N ASN A 390 11.14 -19.32 2.72
CA ASN A 390 11.02 -17.96 3.27
C ASN A 390 11.95 -17.68 4.46
N VAL A 391 12.37 -18.70 5.21
CA VAL A 391 13.29 -18.54 6.36
C VAL A 391 14.77 -18.75 5.98
N CYS A 392 15.04 -19.25 4.76
CA CYS A 392 16.40 -19.47 4.29
C CYS A 392 17.12 -18.11 4.11
N PRO A 393 18.31 -17.92 4.72
CA PRO A 393 19.04 -16.66 4.59
C PRO A 393 19.83 -16.55 3.27
N VAL A 394 19.88 -17.62 2.47
CA VAL A 394 20.57 -17.66 1.18
C VAL A 394 19.52 -17.60 0.08
N GLU A 395 19.55 -16.53 -0.71
CA GLU A 395 18.63 -16.34 -1.83
C GLU A 395 18.72 -17.53 -2.81
N ASN A 396 17.57 -18.04 -3.23
CA ASN A 396 17.43 -19.17 -4.16
C ASN A 396 18.09 -20.50 -3.73
N CYS A 397 18.60 -20.63 -2.51
CA CYS A 397 19.13 -21.92 -2.02
C CYS A 397 18.04 -22.98 -1.87
N ILE A 398 16.80 -22.56 -1.60
CA ILE A 398 15.64 -23.45 -1.57
C ILE A 398 14.59 -22.93 -2.55
N THR A 399 14.10 -23.80 -3.42
CA THR A 399 13.08 -23.49 -4.44
C THR A 399 11.86 -24.37 -4.25
N MET A 400 10.71 -23.92 -4.78
CA MET A 400 9.51 -24.75 -4.90
C MET A 400 9.42 -25.30 -6.32
N GLU A 401 9.55 -26.61 -6.46
CA GLU A 401 9.54 -27.30 -7.74
C GLU A 401 8.17 -27.96 -7.97
N PRO A 402 7.43 -27.60 -9.03
CA PRO A 402 6.17 -28.24 -9.35
C PRO A 402 6.37 -29.68 -9.81
N LEU A 403 5.54 -30.59 -9.30
CA LEU A 403 5.47 -31.95 -9.84
C LEU A 403 4.60 -31.95 -11.11
N ALA A 404 5.12 -32.52 -12.20
CA ALA A 404 4.38 -32.64 -13.45
C ALA A 404 3.16 -33.57 -13.31
N ALA A 405 2.12 -33.34 -14.12
CA ALA A 405 0.95 -34.22 -14.12
C ALA A 405 1.32 -35.68 -14.41
N GLY A 406 0.72 -36.61 -13.68
CA GLY A 406 1.02 -38.04 -13.75
C GLY A 406 2.23 -38.49 -12.90
N VAL A 407 3.10 -37.58 -12.46
CA VAL A 407 4.18 -37.89 -11.51
C VAL A 407 3.57 -38.29 -10.16
N MET A 408 4.12 -39.33 -9.54
CA MET A 408 3.67 -39.79 -8.23
C MET A 408 4.07 -38.76 -7.15
N ASP A 409 3.10 -38.20 -6.43
CA ASP A 409 3.39 -37.48 -5.18
C ASP A 409 3.62 -38.51 -4.08
N GLN A 410 4.89 -38.66 -3.66
CA GLN A 410 5.29 -39.64 -2.64
C GLN A 410 4.52 -39.48 -1.33
N ARG A 411 4.05 -38.27 -1.00
CA ARG A 411 3.30 -38.01 0.23
C ARG A 411 1.90 -38.59 0.21
N THR A 412 1.21 -38.47 -0.92
CA THR A 412 -0.17 -38.96 -1.05
C THR A 412 -0.25 -40.37 -1.62
N GLY A 413 0.84 -40.87 -2.21
CA GLY A 413 0.86 -42.14 -2.94
C GLY A 413 -0.04 -42.10 -4.18
N ARG A 414 -0.31 -40.91 -4.73
CA ARG A 414 -1.19 -40.69 -5.88
C ARG A 414 -0.46 -39.90 -6.97
N PRO A 415 -0.74 -40.17 -8.27
CA PRO A 415 -0.25 -39.33 -9.34
C PRO A 415 -0.89 -37.93 -9.29
N VAL A 416 -0.11 -36.89 -9.59
CA VAL A 416 -0.60 -35.51 -9.68
C VAL A 416 -1.64 -35.40 -10.80
N SER A 417 -2.81 -34.87 -10.46
CA SER A 417 -3.91 -34.72 -11.42
C SER A 417 -3.64 -33.57 -12.39
N PRO A 418 -3.82 -33.75 -13.71
CA PRO A 418 -3.79 -32.65 -14.68
C PRO A 418 -5.06 -31.79 -14.63
N VAL A 419 -6.12 -32.28 -13.97
CA VAL A 419 -7.42 -31.63 -13.94
C VAL A 419 -7.45 -30.61 -12.80
N TYR A 420 -7.81 -29.37 -13.11
CA TYR A 420 -8.06 -28.35 -12.09
C TYR A 420 -9.19 -28.79 -11.14
N ALA A 421 -8.95 -28.66 -9.84
CA ALA A 421 -9.98 -28.81 -8.82
C ALA A 421 -9.76 -27.77 -7.72
N ASN A 422 -10.83 -27.29 -7.11
CA ASN A 422 -10.77 -26.28 -6.07
C ASN A 422 -11.70 -26.63 -4.90
N TRP A 423 -11.75 -25.78 -3.87
CA TRP A 423 -12.52 -26.07 -2.67
C TRP A 423 -14.03 -26.13 -2.91
N THR A 424 -14.56 -25.39 -3.89
CA THR A 424 -16.02 -25.28 -4.12
C THR A 424 -16.68 -26.59 -4.57
N THR A 425 -15.91 -27.53 -5.12
CA THR A 425 -16.35 -28.86 -5.55
C THR A 425 -15.67 -29.98 -4.78
N HIS A 426 -14.82 -29.65 -3.79
CA HIS A 426 -14.07 -30.64 -3.05
C HIS A 426 -15.01 -31.50 -2.17
N PRO A 427 -14.86 -32.83 -2.10
CA PRO A 427 -15.77 -33.70 -1.35
C PRO A 427 -15.90 -33.37 0.15
N ASN A 428 -14.86 -32.78 0.74
CA ASN A 428 -14.86 -32.35 2.15
C ASN A 428 -15.49 -30.96 2.38
N ASN A 429 -15.88 -30.23 1.33
CA ASN A 429 -16.56 -28.96 1.51
C ASN A 429 -18.05 -29.23 1.81
N PRO A 430 -18.56 -28.89 3.01
CA PRO A 430 -19.97 -29.12 3.35
C PRO A 430 -20.94 -28.27 2.50
N MET A 431 -20.42 -27.23 1.85
CA MET A 431 -21.15 -26.38 0.91
C MET A 431 -20.79 -26.71 -0.55
N ALA A 432 -20.18 -27.87 -0.81
CA ALA A 432 -19.80 -28.27 -2.15
C ALA A 432 -21.03 -28.18 -3.07
N LYS A 433 -20.91 -27.39 -4.13
CA LYS A 433 -21.93 -27.37 -5.17
C LYS A 433 -21.67 -28.59 -6.03
N VAL A 434 -22.68 -29.44 -6.24
CA VAL A 434 -22.61 -30.47 -7.29
C VAL A 434 -22.35 -29.72 -8.59
N ALA A 435 -21.26 -30.05 -9.28
CA ALA A 435 -20.98 -29.45 -10.58
C ALA A 435 -22.22 -29.63 -11.46
N ALA A 436 -22.79 -28.54 -11.99
CA ALA A 436 -23.87 -28.65 -12.95
C ALA A 436 -23.33 -29.43 -14.16
N GLU A 437 -23.97 -30.56 -14.47
CA GLU A 437 -23.65 -31.42 -15.62
C GLU A 437 -23.73 -30.67 -16.95
#